data_AF-A0A1H8PEU5-F1
#
_entry.id   AF-A0A1H8PEU5-F1
#
_cell.length_a   1.000
_cell.length_b   1.000
_cell.length_c   1.000
_cell.angle_alpha   90.00
_cell.angle_beta   90.00
_cell.angle_gamma   90.00
#
_symmetry.space_group_name_H-M   'P 1'
#
loop_
_entity.id
_entity.type
_entity.pdbx_description
1 polymer ?
#
loop_
_entity_poly.entity_id
_entity_poly.type
_entity_poly.pdbx_seq_one_letter_code
_entity_poly.pdbx_strand_id
1 'polypeptide(L)'
;MRQTAAMTPKNPAPLPRPETALGADEAQALADLFRRGTPENTLRAQAGDLAYIAAWKRAAFGTDPAWPESETVALRFILDHSVDLSAATGPARAAAEALIAAGL
;
A
#
# COMPACT_ATOMS: atom_id res chain seq x y z
N MET A 1 -47.04 10.53 14.49
CA MET A 1 -46.39 10.48 13.17
C MET A 1 -44.88 10.56 13.37
N ARG A 2 -44.11 9.53 13.02
CA ARG A 2 -42.64 9.56 13.09
C ARG A 2 -42.10 9.94 11.72
N GLN A 3 -41.32 11.01 11.65
CA GLN A 3 -40.68 11.49 10.43
C GLN A 3 -39.27 10.89 10.36
N THR A 4 -39.01 10.02 9.38
CA THR A 4 -37.67 9.49 9.09
C THR A 4 -36.93 10.48 8.19
N ALA A 5 -35.96 11.20 8.74
CA ALA A 5 -35.03 12.00 7.95
C ALA A 5 -33.99 11.07 7.30
N ALA A 6 -33.89 11.12 5.98
CA ALA A 6 -32.86 10.42 5.21
C ALA A 6 -31.50 11.12 5.43
N MET A 7 -30.50 10.35 5.84
CA MET A 7 -29.14 10.83 6.03
C MET A 7 -28.37 10.68 4.72
N THR A 8 -28.17 11.77 4.00
CA THR A 8 -27.31 11.80 2.80
C THR A 8 -25.86 11.54 3.25
N PRO A 9 -25.16 10.53 2.71
CA PRO A 9 -23.74 10.37 3.00
C PRO A 9 -22.99 11.56 2.41
N LYS A 10 -22.38 12.36 3.29
CA LYS A 10 -21.44 13.41 2.91
C LYS A 10 -20.23 12.73 2.29
N ASN A 11 -20.00 12.92 0.98
CA ASN A 11 -18.77 12.46 0.36
C ASN A 11 -17.58 13.00 1.18
N PRO A 12 -16.62 12.14 1.57
CA PRO A 12 -15.42 12.62 2.23
C PRO A 12 -14.74 13.63 1.30
N ALA A 13 -14.25 14.72 1.88
CA ALA A 13 -13.48 15.72 1.15
C ALA A 13 -12.28 15.02 0.45
N PRO A 14 -11.89 15.46 -0.75
CA PRO A 14 -10.72 14.89 -1.41
C PRO A 14 -9.50 15.04 -0.51
N LEU A 15 -8.75 13.94 -0.36
CA LEU A 15 -7.52 13.94 0.42
C LEU A 15 -6.53 14.97 -0.16
N PRO A 16 -5.80 15.70 0.68
CA PRO A 16 -4.70 16.54 0.21
C PRO A 16 -3.65 15.66 -0.49
N ARG A 17 -3.35 15.96 -1.74
CA ARG A 17 -2.19 15.39 -2.43
C ARG A 17 -0.94 16.08 -1.85
N PRO A 18 0.04 15.32 -1.31
CA PRO A 18 1.34 15.92 -1.05
C PRO A 18 1.98 16.25 -2.41
N GLU A 19 1.98 17.53 -2.77
CA GLU A 19 2.89 18.06 -3.79
C GLU A 19 4.29 18.08 -3.18
N THR A 20 4.97 16.93 -3.19
CA THR A 20 6.38 16.83 -2.78
C THR A 20 7.21 16.34 -3.95
N ALA A 21 7.23 17.13 -5.03
CA ALA A 21 8.25 16.92 -6.05
C ALA A 21 9.52 17.63 -5.58
N LEU A 22 10.40 16.90 -4.89
CA LEU A 22 11.78 17.32 -4.72
C LEU A 22 12.43 17.47 -6.10
N GLY A 23 13.31 18.45 -6.26
CA GLY A 23 14.22 18.50 -7.41
C GLY A 23 15.11 17.26 -7.45
N ALA A 24 15.67 16.93 -8.62
CA ALA A 24 16.50 15.73 -8.78
C ALA A 24 17.68 15.70 -7.78
N ASP A 25 18.32 16.85 -7.55
CA ASP A 25 19.44 16.99 -6.61
C ASP A 25 18.99 16.78 -5.15
N GLU A 26 17.83 17.30 -4.79
CA GLU A 26 17.24 17.14 -3.45
C GLU A 26 16.82 15.68 -3.21
N ALA A 27 16.24 15.03 -4.23
CA ALA A 27 15.88 13.62 -4.18
C ALA A 27 17.13 12.73 -4.04
N GLN A 28 18.20 13.04 -4.78
CA GLN A 28 19.47 12.34 -4.67
C GLN A 28 20.10 12.54 -3.28
N ALA A 29 20.12 13.78 -2.78
CA ALA A 29 20.64 14.08 -1.46
C ALA A 29 19.86 13.35 -0.36
N LEU A 30 18.53 13.31 -0.45
CA LEU A 30 17.67 12.55 0.46
C LEU A 30 18.00 11.05 0.41
N ALA A 31 18.14 10.47 -0.78
CA ALA A 31 18.46 9.04 -0.93
C ALA A 31 19.85 8.71 -0.34
N ASP A 32 20.83 9.59 -0.53
CA ASP A 32 22.18 9.43 0.04
C ASP A 32 22.16 9.53 1.57
N LEU A 33 21.45 10.52 2.13
CA LEU A 33 21.28 10.67 3.57
C LEU A 33 20.58 9.45 4.18
N PHE A 34 19.51 8.99 3.54
CA PHE A 34 18.79 7.80 3.96
C PHE A 34 19.69 6.56 3.96
N ARG A 35 20.44 6.30 2.88
CA ARG A 35 21.35 5.15 2.80
C ARG A 35 22.48 5.21 3.83
N ARG A 36 23.09 6.38 4.05
CA ARG A 36 24.18 6.52 5.05
C ARG A 36 23.68 6.52 6.49
N GLY A 37 22.48 7.05 6.72
CA GLY A 37 21.89 7.21 8.04
C GLY A 37 21.13 5.97 8.55
N THR A 38 20.86 4.99 7.68
CA THR A 38 20.09 3.80 8.02
C THR A 38 21.00 2.58 8.20
N PRO A 39 20.90 1.84 9.32
CA PRO A 39 21.61 0.59 9.50
C PRO A 39 21.37 -0.41 8.36
N GLU A 40 22.38 -1.19 7.99
CA GLU A 40 22.30 -2.11 6.84
C GLU A 40 21.20 -3.17 7.00
N ASN A 41 21.04 -3.71 8.20
CA ASN A 41 19.97 -4.66 8.52
C ASN A 41 18.58 -4.02 8.33
N THR A 42 18.42 -2.75 8.70
CA THR A 42 17.20 -1.98 8.51
C THR A 42 16.95 -1.70 7.03
N LEU A 43 17.97 -1.34 6.25
CA LEU A 43 17.85 -1.18 4.79
C LEU A 43 17.36 -2.47 4.13
N ARG A 44 17.93 -3.62 4.53
CA ARG A 44 17.54 -4.92 4.00
C ARG A 44 16.10 -5.28 4.34
N ALA A 45 15.67 -5.02 5.57
CA ALA A 45 14.29 -5.25 6.01
C ALA A 45 13.32 -4.39 5.19
N GLN A 46 13.58 -3.08 5.08
CA GLN A 46 12.72 -2.17 4.32
C GLN A 46 12.68 -2.49 2.82
N ALA A 47 13.81 -2.92 2.23
CA ALA A 47 13.82 -3.40 0.84
C ALA A 47 12.96 -4.65 0.66
N GLY A 48 12.97 -5.58 1.63
CA GLY A 48 12.08 -6.73 1.68
C GLY A 48 10.61 -6.33 1.78
N ASP A 49 10.27 -5.41 2.68
CA ASP A 49 8.90 -4.91 2.85
C ASP A 49 8.36 -4.25 1.57
N LEU A 50 9.18 -3.44 0.89
CA LEU A 50 8.82 -2.81 -0.38
C LEU A 50 8.66 -3.83 -1.51
N ALA A 51 9.52 -4.85 -1.57
CA ALA A 51 9.40 -5.93 -2.54
C ALA A 51 8.11 -6.73 -2.32
N TYR A 52 7.75 -7.00 -1.06
CA TYR A 52 6.52 -7.67 -0.67
C TYR A 52 5.28 -6.86 -1.08
N ILE A 53 5.23 -5.57 -0.75
CA ILE A 53 4.14 -4.67 -1.14
C ILE A 53 4.00 -4.62 -2.67
N ALA A 54 5.11 -4.52 -3.41
CA ALA A 54 5.09 -4.50 -4.87
C ALA A 54 4.58 -5.82 -5.47
N ALA A 55 4.97 -6.97 -4.91
CA ALA A 55 4.49 -8.27 -5.34
C ALA A 55 2.99 -8.44 -5.06
N TRP A 56 2.52 -8.06 -3.87
CA TRP A 56 1.10 -8.05 -3.56
C TRP A 56 0.33 -7.15 -4.52
N LYS A 57 0.83 -5.94 -4.80
CA LYS A 57 0.16 -4.98 -5.69
C LYS A 57 -0.02 -5.55 -7.10
N ARG A 58 1.02 -6.20 -7.63
CA ARG A 58 0.94 -6.90 -8.92
C ARG A 58 -0.05 -8.06 -8.88
N ALA A 59 -0.05 -8.87 -7.82
CA ALA A 59 -0.97 -9.99 -7.69
C ALA A 59 -2.44 -9.54 -7.57
N ALA A 60 -2.71 -8.47 -6.83
CA ALA A 60 -4.06 -7.98 -6.57
C ALA A 60 -4.63 -7.08 -7.68
N PHE A 61 -3.78 -6.32 -8.39
CA PHE A 61 -4.22 -5.29 -9.35
C PHE A 61 -3.58 -5.39 -10.74
N GLY A 62 -2.56 -6.23 -10.93
CA GLY A 62 -1.86 -6.37 -12.21
C GLY A 62 -0.94 -5.20 -12.58
N THR A 63 -0.64 -4.30 -11.65
CA THR A 63 0.23 -3.13 -11.87
C THR A 63 1.31 -3.03 -10.79
N ASP A 64 2.37 -2.28 -11.05
CA ASP A 64 3.32 -1.88 -10.01
C ASP A 64 2.74 -0.79 -9.11
N PRO A 65 3.31 -0.56 -7.90
CA PRO A 65 2.93 0.57 -7.05
C PRO A 65 3.21 1.92 -7.74
N ALA A 66 2.27 2.85 -7.62
CA ALA A 66 2.43 4.21 -8.11
C ALA A 66 2.49 5.16 -6.92
N TRP A 67 3.68 5.69 -6.59
CA TRP A 67 3.86 6.56 -5.42
C TRP A 67 3.62 8.05 -5.76
N PRO A 68 2.88 8.81 -4.93
CA PRO A 68 2.13 8.34 -3.76
C PRO A 68 0.94 7.47 -4.18
N GLU A 69 0.77 6.36 -3.46
CA GLU A 69 -0.27 5.38 -3.79
C GLU A 69 -1.63 5.83 -3.24
N SER A 70 -2.71 5.41 -3.90
CA SER A 70 -4.06 5.78 -3.48
C SER A 70 -4.40 5.19 -2.10
N GLU A 71 -5.13 5.96 -1.28
CA GLU A 71 -5.61 5.49 0.04
C GLU A 71 -6.41 4.19 -0.10
N THR A 72 -7.23 4.06 -1.15
CA THR A 72 -8.00 2.83 -1.41
C THR A 72 -7.10 1.60 -1.57
N VAL A 73 -5.97 1.73 -2.26
CA VAL A 73 -5.02 0.62 -2.41
C VAL A 73 -4.33 0.32 -1.08
N ALA A 74 -3.93 1.33 -0.32
CA ALA A 74 -3.34 1.14 1.01
C ALA A 74 -4.30 0.45 1.99
N LEU A 75 -5.57 0.86 2.03
CA LEU A 75 -6.60 0.21 2.86
C LEU A 75 -6.90 -1.21 2.38
N ARG A 76 -6.86 -1.45 1.05
CA ARG A 76 -7.02 -2.80 0.51
C ARG A 76 -5.88 -3.73 0.91
N PHE A 77 -4.63 -3.23 0.97
CA PHE A 77 -3.49 -3.98 1.51
C PHE A 77 -3.77 -4.43 2.93
N ILE A 78 -4.17 -3.50 3.81
CA ILE A 78 -4.46 -3.81 5.22
C ILE A 78 -5.58 -4.84 5.33
N LEU A 79 -6.67 -4.68 4.55
CA LEU A 79 -7.79 -5.60 4.55
C LEU A 79 -7.38 -7.01 4.14
N ASP A 80 -6.69 -7.17 3.01
CA ASP A 80 -6.29 -8.49 2.49
C ASP A 80 -5.38 -9.25 3.46
N HIS A 81 -4.58 -8.54 4.28
CA HIS A 81 -3.67 -9.14 5.27
C HIS A 81 -4.29 -9.30 6.68
N SER A 82 -5.48 -8.75 6.92
CA SER A 82 -6.19 -8.87 8.20
C SER A 82 -7.24 -9.98 8.20
N VAL A 83 -7.59 -10.52 7.02
CA VAL A 83 -8.61 -11.56 6.86
C VAL A 83 -8.02 -12.94 7.20
N ASP A 84 -8.81 -13.78 7.87
CA ASP A 84 -8.49 -15.20 8.02
C ASP A 84 -8.60 -15.92 6.68
N LEU A 85 -7.45 -16.26 6.09
CA LEU A 85 -7.37 -16.92 4.79
C LEU A 85 -7.53 -18.44 4.84
N SER A 86 -7.75 -19.05 6.02
CA SER A 86 -7.91 -20.51 6.14
C SER A 86 -9.18 -21.03 5.44
N ALA A 87 -10.25 -20.22 5.45
CA ALA A 87 -11.53 -20.53 4.80
C ALA A 87 -11.94 -19.50 3.73
N ALA A 88 -11.17 -18.41 3.56
CA ALA A 88 -11.50 -17.37 2.60
C ALA A 88 -11.35 -17.86 1.15
N THR A 89 -12.31 -17.49 0.31
CA THR A 89 -12.23 -17.61 -1.15
C THR A 89 -12.24 -16.21 -1.77
N GLY A 90 -11.68 -16.06 -2.98
CA GLY A 90 -11.70 -14.80 -3.73
C GLY A 90 -10.35 -14.05 -3.78
N PRO A 91 -10.36 -12.75 -4.10
CA PRO A 91 -9.16 -12.04 -4.54
C PRO A 91 -8.03 -11.97 -3.50
N ALA A 92 -8.35 -11.81 -2.21
CA ALA A 92 -7.35 -11.78 -1.14
C ALA A 92 -6.59 -13.11 -1.05
N ARG A 93 -7.33 -14.22 -1.10
CA ARG A 93 -6.77 -15.57 -1.11
C ARG A 93 -5.91 -15.82 -2.34
N ALA A 94 -6.39 -15.43 -3.52
CA ALA A 94 -5.64 -15.58 -4.77
C ALA A 94 -4.32 -14.78 -4.75
N ALA A 95 -4.34 -13.54 -4.23
CA ALA A 95 -3.13 -12.74 -4.07
C ALA A 95 -2.14 -13.41 -3.10
N ALA A 96 -2.62 -13.89 -1.95
CA ALA A 96 -1.78 -14.61 -0.99
C ALA A 96 -1.14 -15.87 -1.57
N GLU A 97 -1.90 -16.66 -2.34
CA GLU A 97 -1.37 -17.85 -3.02
C GLU A 97 -0.29 -17.50 -4.06
N ALA A 98 -0.45 -16.39 -4.77
CA ALA A 98 0.57 -15.88 -5.69
C ALA A 98 1.85 -15.45 -4.95
N LEU A 99 1.74 -14.79 -3.79
CA LEU A 99 2.87 -14.41 -2.95
C LEU A 99 3.62 -15.65 -2.42
N ILE A 100 2.87 -16.63 -1.88
CA ILE A 100 3.44 -17.90 -1.39
C ILE A 100 4.18 -18.64 -2.51
N ALA A 101 3.58 -18.72 -3.71
CA ALA A 101 4.21 -19.35 -4.87
C ALA A 101 5.49 -18.62 -5.32
N ALA A 102 5.58 -17.31 -5.06
CA ALA A 102 6.78 -16.51 -5.30
C ALA A 102 7.82 -16.57 -4.16
N GLY A 103 7.54 -17.29 -3.07
CA GLY A 103 8.41 -17.39 -1.91
C GLY A 103 8.41 -16.17 -1.00
N LEU A 104 7.30 -15.41 -1.01
CA LEU A 104 7.07 -14.21 -0.20
C LEU A 104 6.04 -14.46 0.90
#